data_AF-A1ZML9-F1
#
_entry.id   AF-A1ZML9-F1
#
_cell.length_a   1.000
_cell.length_b   1.000
_cell.length_c   1.000
_cell.angle_alpha   90.00
_cell.angle_beta   90.00
_cell.angle_gamma   90.00
#
_symmetry.space_group_name_H-M   'P 1'
#
loop_
_entity.id
_entity.type
_entity.pdbx_description
1 polymer ?
#
loop_
_entity_poly.entity_id
_entity_poly.type
_entity_poly.pdbx_seq_one_letter_code
_entity_poly.pdbx_strand_id
1 'polypeptide(L)' 'MDSVSKIIQNKIESLKADKASNYQKFKSAVSQHKILEADYHETEMAMLDRVIYEMEKLATKIVTESIKGSL' A
#
# COMPACT_ATOMS: atom_id res chain seq x y z
N MET A 1 14.95 15.72 -2.47
CA MET A 1 14.05 14.62 -2.85
C MET A 1 13.29 15.09 -4.07
N ASP A 2 13.42 14.42 -5.22
CA ASP A 2 12.75 14.85 -6.44
C ASP A 2 11.21 14.76 -6.30
N SER A 3 10.50 15.55 -7.11
CA SER A 3 9.03 15.64 -7.10
C SER A 3 8.34 14.27 -7.24
N VAL A 4 8.86 13.40 -8.10
CA VAL A 4 8.30 12.07 -8.40
C VAL A 4 8.48 11.14 -7.20
N SER A 5 9.67 11.13 -6.59
CA SER A 5 9.92 10.35 -5.36
C SER A 5 8.97 10.73 -4.24
N LYS A 6 8.68 12.03 -4.07
CA LYS A 6 7.73 12.51 -3.06
C LYS A 6 6.29 12.08 -3.36
N ILE A 7 5.86 12.16 -4.62
CA ILE A 7 4.53 11.71 -5.05
C ILE A 7 4.34 10.21 -4.76
N ILE A 8 5.35 9.39 -5.06
CA ILE A 8 5.31 7.94 -4.83
C ILE A 8 5.22 7.63 -3.33
N GLN A 9 6.03 8.28 -2.50
CA GLN A 9 5.98 8.09 -1.05
C GLN A 9 4.62 8.48 -0.46
N ASN A 10 4.07 9.63 -0.85
CA ASN A 10 2.73 10.04 -0.41
C ASN A 10 1.66 9.01 -0.81
N LYS A 11 1.78 8.40 -2.00
CA LYS A 11 0.85 7.37 -2.45
C LYS A 11 1.00 6.07 -1.65
N ILE A 12 2.23 5.67 -1.31
CA ILE A 12 2.49 4.53 -0.42
C ILE A 12 1.86 4.78 0.97
N GLU A 13 2.02 5.96 1.53
CA GLU A 13 1.42 6.34 2.81
C GLU A 13 -0.12 6.30 2.76
N SER A 14 -0.72 6.82 1.69
CA SER A 14 -2.17 6.72 1.46
C SER A 14 -2.64 5.26 1.40
N LEU A 15 -1.94 4.40 0.68
CA LEU A 15 -2.29 2.97 0.59
C LEU A 15 -2.15 2.25 1.95
N LYS A 16 -1.14 2.62 2.75
CA LYS A 16 -0.97 2.11 4.11
C LYS A 16 -2.13 2.53 5.02
N ALA A 17 -2.62 3.76 4.88
CA ALA A 17 -3.81 4.23 5.58
C ALA A 17 -5.08 3.47 5.15
N ASP A 18 -5.26 3.24 3.85
CA ASP A 18 -6.38 2.44 3.31
C ASP A 18 -6.36 1.00 3.83
N LYS A 19 -5.16 0.40 3.93
CA LYS A 19 -4.99 -0.94 4.51
C LYS A 19 -5.38 -0.96 5.99
N ALA A 20 -4.93 0.03 6.77
CA ALA A 20 -5.28 0.13 8.18
C ALA A 20 -6.80 0.29 8.38
N SER A 21 -7.47 1.06 7.51
CA SER A 21 -8.93 1.18 7.49
C SER A 21 -9.62 -0.15 7.20
N ASN A 22 -9.19 -0.88 6.17
CA ASN A 22 -9.71 -2.22 5.86
C ASN A 22 -9.49 -3.22 6.99
N TYR A 23 -8.36 -3.14 7.70
CA TYR A 23 -8.12 -3.98 8.87
C TYR A 23 -9.12 -3.72 10.01
N GLN A 24 -9.51 -2.47 10.24
CA GLN A 24 -10.56 -2.19 11.23
C GLN A 24 -11.92 -2.74 10.78
N LYS A 25 -12.26 -2.61 9.49
CA LYS A 25 -13.50 -3.16 8.92
C LYS A 25 -13.53 -4.69 9.01
N PHE A 26 -12.43 -5.36 8.66
CA PHE A 26 -12.26 -6.80 8.85
C PHE A 26 -12.55 -7.21 10.31
N LYS A 27 -11.90 -6.58 11.28
CA LYS A 27 -12.13 -6.89 12.71
C LYS A 27 -13.59 -6.68 13.11
N SER A 28 -14.22 -5.61 12.61
CA SER A 28 -15.64 -5.34 12.85
C SER A 28 -16.52 -6.45 12.27
N ALA A 29 -16.28 -6.86 11.03
CA ALA A 29 -17.02 -7.94 10.37
C ALA A 29 -16.85 -9.28 11.11
N VAL A 30 -15.63 -9.62 11.54
CA VAL A 30 -15.34 -10.80 12.37
C VAL A 30 -16.11 -10.74 13.69
N SER A 31 -16.10 -9.60 14.38
CA SER A 31 -16.81 -9.43 15.66
C SER A 31 -18.34 -9.55 15.51
N GLN A 32 -18.88 -9.25 14.33
CA GLN A 32 -20.30 -9.37 14.00
C GLN A 32 -20.65 -10.71 13.35
N HIS A 33 -19.71 -11.65 13.28
CA HIS A 33 -19.88 -12.95 12.60
C HIS A 33 -20.27 -12.85 11.11
N LYS A 34 -19.89 -11.76 10.44
CA LYS A 34 -20.15 -11.54 9.01
C LYS A 34 -18.99 -12.07 8.16
N ILE A 35 -18.94 -13.40 8.00
CA ILE A 35 -17.80 -14.10 7.37
C ILE A 35 -17.52 -13.60 5.95
N LEU A 36 -18.54 -13.47 5.10
CA LEU A 36 -18.35 -13.00 3.72
C LEU A 36 -17.79 -11.57 3.63
N GLU A 37 -18.16 -10.70 4.59
CA GLU A 37 -17.63 -9.33 4.66
C GLU A 37 -16.17 -9.33 5.18
N ALA A 38 -15.86 -10.22 6.12
CA ALA A 38 -14.49 -10.41 6.59
C ALA A 38 -13.57 -10.91 5.45
N ASP A 39 -13.98 -11.94 4.71
CA ASP A 39 -13.23 -12.49 3.57
C ASP A 39 -12.99 -11.44 2.48
N TYR A 40 -13.99 -10.58 2.23
CA TYR A 40 -13.86 -9.45 1.31
C TYR A 40 -12.76 -8.47 1.78
N HIS A 41 -12.80 -8.05 3.04
CA HIS A 41 -11.78 -7.13 3.58
C HIS A 41 -10.39 -7.74 3.65
N GLU A 42 -10.27 -9.05 3.90
CA GLU A 42 -8.99 -9.77 3.83
C GLU A 42 -8.42 -9.74 2.41
N THR A 43 -9.26 -10.00 1.41
CA THR A 43 -8.87 -9.94 -0.01
C THR A 43 -8.40 -8.54 -0.41
N GLU A 44 -9.14 -7.50 -0.01
CA GLU A 44 -8.76 -6.09 -0.26
C GLU A 44 -7.41 -5.74 0.40
N MET A 45 -7.16 -6.20 1.64
CA MET A 45 -5.87 -5.99 2.30
C MET A 45 -4.71 -6.66 1.55
N ALA A 46 -4.90 -7.88 1.04
CA ALA A 46 -3.90 -8.57 0.24
C ALA A 46 -3.60 -7.85 -1.09
N MET A 47 -4.63 -7.29 -1.73
CA MET A 47 -4.45 -6.45 -2.93
C MET A 47 -3.65 -5.18 -2.62
N LEU A 48 -3.96 -4.52 -1.51
CA LEU A 48 -3.22 -3.33 -1.06
C LEU A 48 -1.75 -3.65 -0.78
N ASP A 49 -1.46 -4.79 -0.14
CA ASP A 49 -0.08 -5.23 0.09
C ASP A 49 0.71 -5.40 -1.21
N ARG A 50 0.08 -6.00 -2.23
CA ARG A 50 0.71 -6.14 -3.54
C ARG A 50 0.99 -4.79 -4.19
N VAL A 51 0.06 -3.84 -4.12
CA VAL A 51 0.25 -2.50 -4.71
C VAL A 51 1.33 -1.72 -3.95
N ILE A 52 1.34 -1.78 -2.61
CA ILE A 52 2.38 -1.15 -1.80
C ILE A 52 3.75 -1.70 -2.17
N TYR A 53 3.89 -3.02 -2.30
CA TYR A 53 5.14 -3.65 -2.69
C TYR A 53 5.65 -3.18 -4.07
N GLU A 54 4.80 -3.17 -5.10
CA GLU A 54 5.20 -2.70 -6.43
C GLU A 54 5.57 -1.22 -6.43
N MET A 55 4.91 -0.40 -5.60
CA MET A 55 5.24 1.02 -5.44
C MET A 55 6.58 1.22 -4.73
N GLU A 56 6.87 0.45 -3.68
CA GLU A 56 8.16 0.48 -2.97
C GLU A 56 9.31 0.02 -3.88
N LYS A 57 9.06 -0.98 -4.72
CA LYS A 57 9.99 -1.43 -5.77
C LYS A 57 10.25 -0.34 -6.81
N LEU A 58 9.21 0.36 -7.27
CA LEU A 58 9.33 1.48 -8.20
C LEU A 58 10.13 2.64 -7.57
N ALA A 59 9.85 2.99 -6.31
CA ALA A 59 10.58 4.03 -5.59
C ALA A 59 12.09 3.71 -5.54
N THR A 60 12.43 2.45 -5.22
CA THR A 60 13.82 1.98 -5.18
C THR A 60 14.51 2.10 -6.54
N LYS A 61 13.79 1.74 -7.62
CA LYS A 61 14.31 1.84 -8.99
C LYS A 61 14.63 3.29 -9.38
N ILE A 62 13.72 4.23 -9.12
CA ILE A 62 13.88 5.65 -9.45
C ILE A 62 15.09 6.25 -8.72
N VAL A 63 15.24 5.96 -7.42
CA VAL A 63 16.39 6.43 -6.64
C VAL A 63 17.69 5.88 -7.22
N THR A 64 17.72 4.59 -7.57
CA THR A 64 18.92 3.94 -8.13
C THR A 64 19.31 4.50 -9.50
N GLU A 65 18.34 4.72 -10.39
CA GLU A 65 18.57 5.28 -11.73
C GLU A 65 19.01 6.75 -11.65
N SER A 66 18.45 7.52 -10.71
CA SER A 66 18.83 8.91 -10.46
C SER A 66 20.28 9.04 -9.99
N ILE A 67 20.76 8.10 -9.17
CA ILE A 67 22.18 8.04 -8.73
C ILE A 67 23.10 7.72 -9.92
N LYS A 68 22.71 6.77 -10.78
CA LYS A 68 23.53 6.37 -11.95
C LYS A 68 23.65 7.44 -13.03
N GLY A 69 22.59 8.23 -13.26
CA GLY A 69 22.61 9.32 -14.24
C GLY A 69 23.32 10.60 -13.76
N SER A 70 23.77 10.63 -12.51
CA SER A 70 24.48 11.76 -11.89
C SER A 70 26.00 11.55 -11.81
N LEU A 71 26.52 10.42 -12.32
CA LEU A 71 27.94 10.06 -12.44
C LEU A 71 28.39 10.18 -13.90
#